data_AF-A0A945D8S9-F1
#
_entry.id   AF-A0A945D8S9-F1
#
_cell.length_a   1.000
_cell.length_b   1.000
_cell.length_c   1.000
_cell.angle_alpha   90.00
_cell.angle_beta   90.00
_cell.angle_gamma   90.00
#
_symmetry.space_group_name_H-M   'P 1'
#
loop_
_entity.id
_entity.type
_entity.pdbx_description
1 polymer ?
#
loop_
_entity_poly.entity_id
_entity_poly.type
_entity_poly.pdbx_seq_one_letter_code
_entity_poly.pdbx_strand_id
1 'polypeptide(L)'
;MNFLKSNNFFTLCAILFFGVFFFFFVNIFFTHKYNPEKYLNSNLIEIAKQKFIDKGYENIHFGLMPARYRTLIKAVNGYASSKIYLVVKDKKSFKALNLADDKGFYFFVIVLMNIFNLSLNKAIDVFFIFLFAGASISGMIGGMFLYKKWLLRMIYLSSLMFINFIAIRVGGLYVINALLVVAFFPWVLWLFERNKIDKITFIVLSAIVFFISIAHFVRVYSGVGLLLFMLILLFYFVKSSLKKKCLLIFILLMFGLLPVLFFNSLFSERDLFLRKNVANYTKQTNIEGHYFWHNAYIGLGYLENPYVSAYKDEVGIAKIKSVDPNVIFASMQHQKILKEAFFELIFKHPLFFMRNVFAKFGVILFYFLASANIGLFFAYFYRKSKILEVSFLVALGFNALFGILIVPYSTYLLGFIAFATMYGMVSINYYLEQ
;
A
#
# COMPACT_ATOMS: atom_id res chain seq x y z
N MET A 1 -44.84 4.04 5.93
CA MET A 1 -44.09 3.04 5.12
C MET A 1 -44.40 3.06 3.61
N ASN A 2 -45.36 3.85 3.11
CA ASN A 2 -45.68 3.95 1.67
C ASN A 2 -44.93 5.07 0.90
N PHE A 3 -43.99 5.79 1.55
CA PHE A 3 -43.31 6.95 0.96
C PHE A 3 -42.07 6.60 0.09
N LEU A 4 -41.74 5.30 -0.05
CA LEU A 4 -40.51 4.82 -0.72
C LEU A 4 -40.72 4.29 -2.15
N LYS A 5 -41.93 4.39 -2.74
CA LYS A 5 -42.20 3.81 -4.07
C LYS A 5 -41.71 4.62 -5.27
N SER A 6 -41.18 5.83 -5.07
CA SER A 6 -40.53 6.60 -6.13
C SER A 6 -39.05 6.19 -6.25
N ASN A 7 -38.80 5.06 -6.94
CA ASN A 7 -37.43 4.58 -7.21
C ASN A 7 -36.55 5.63 -7.91
N ASN A 8 -37.14 6.58 -8.63
CA ASN A 8 -36.40 7.60 -9.37
C ASN A 8 -35.86 8.72 -8.48
N PHE A 9 -36.61 9.13 -7.44
CA PHE A 9 -36.21 10.25 -6.59
C PHE A 9 -35.00 9.88 -5.71
N PHE A 10 -35.03 8.72 -5.05
CA PHE A 10 -33.90 8.26 -4.23
C PHE A 10 -32.64 8.00 -5.06
N THR A 11 -32.81 7.47 -6.28
CA THR A 11 -31.68 7.25 -7.20
C THR A 11 -31.05 8.58 -7.61
N LEU A 12 -31.85 9.59 -7.93
CA LEU A 12 -31.36 10.91 -8.29
C LEU A 12 -30.67 11.63 -7.11
N CYS A 13 -31.26 11.56 -5.91
CA CYS A 13 -30.65 12.11 -4.70
C CYS A 13 -29.33 11.41 -4.36
N ALA A 14 -29.24 10.09 -4.50
CA ALA A 14 -28.00 9.35 -4.28
C ALA A 14 -26.90 9.75 -5.28
N ILE A 15 -27.24 9.93 -6.56
CA ILE A 15 -26.30 10.38 -7.60
C ILE A 15 -25.81 11.80 -7.31
N LEU A 16 -26.72 12.74 -7.01
CA LEU A 16 -26.37 14.13 -6.71
C LEU A 16 -25.55 14.25 -5.42
N PHE A 17 -25.91 13.49 -4.39
CA PHE A 17 -25.16 13.46 -3.13
C PHE A 17 -23.76 12.89 -3.32
N PHE A 18 -23.62 11.82 -4.11
CA PHE A 18 -22.30 11.26 -4.45
C PHE A 18 -21.44 12.28 -5.21
N GLY A 19 -22.02 13.02 -6.17
CA GLY A 19 -21.30 14.06 -6.92
C GLY A 19 -20.85 15.25 -6.07
N VAL A 20 -21.73 15.79 -5.22
CA VAL A 20 -21.40 16.93 -4.34
C VAL A 20 -20.39 16.54 -3.27
N PHE A 21 -20.57 15.38 -2.64
CA PHE A 21 -19.64 14.89 -1.62
C PHE A 21 -18.28 14.55 -2.24
N PHE A 22 -18.26 13.97 -3.44
CA PHE A 22 -17.04 13.74 -4.21
C PHE A 22 -16.27 15.06 -4.42
N PHE A 23 -16.95 16.12 -4.86
CA PHE A 23 -16.31 17.42 -5.09
C PHE A 23 -15.74 18.03 -3.80
N PHE A 24 -16.46 17.92 -2.68
CA PHE A 24 -16.01 18.43 -1.39
C PHE A 24 -14.84 17.60 -0.83
N PHE A 25 -14.91 16.28 -0.94
CA PHE A 25 -13.85 15.37 -0.51
C PHE A 25 -12.56 15.59 -1.31
N VAL A 26 -12.68 15.74 -2.63
CA VAL A 26 -11.60 16.17 -3.52
C VAL A 26 -10.98 17.46 -2.98
N ASN A 27 -11.76 18.53 -2.79
CA ASN A 27 -11.20 19.80 -2.31
C ASN A 27 -10.50 19.73 -0.93
N ILE A 28 -11.06 19.01 0.04
CA ILE A 28 -10.43 18.83 1.36
C ILE A 28 -9.11 18.06 1.23
N PHE A 29 -9.07 16.99 0.42
CA PHE A 29 -7.84 16.24 0.18
C PHE A 29 -6.76 17.07 -0.51
N PHE A 30 -7.16 18.01 -1.39
CA PHE A 30 -6.25 18.70 -2.29
C PHE A 30 -5.80 20.08 -1.81
N THR A 31 -6.43 20.64 -0.77
CA THR A 31 -5.98 21.90 -0.15
C THR A 31 -4.70 21.72 0.70
N HIS A 32 -4.45 20.51 1.21
CA HIS A 32 -3.13 20.13 1.76
C HIS A 32 -2.23 19.54 0.67
N LYS A 33 -1.88 20.34 -0.34
CA LYS A 33 -0.80 19.98 -1.26
C LYS A 33 0.49 19.89 -0.44
N TYR A 34 1.03 18.67 -0.30
CA TYR A 34 2.36 18.46 0.26
C TYR A 34 3.33 19.34 -0.53
N ASN A 35 3.84 20.40 0.11
CA ASN A 35 4.78 21.32 -0.50
C ASN A 35 6.21 20.92 -0.05
N PRO A 36 6.92 20.10 -0.84
CA PRO A 36 8.26 19.65 -0.48
C PRO A 36 9.26 20.81 -0.37
N GLU A 37 8.96 21.97 -0.97
CA GLU A 37 9.85 23.15 -0.96
C GLU A 37 9.92 23.83 0.41
N LYS A 38 8.94 23.64 1.30
CA LYS A 38 8.93 24.25 2.64
C LYS A 38 9.93 23.61 3.63
N TYR A 39 10.67 22.58 3.21
CA TYR A 39 11.49 21.75 4.11
C TYR A 39 12.97 21.64 3.71
N LEU A 40 13.46 22.44 2.76
CA LEU A 40 14.84 22.35 2.28
C LEU A 40 15.60 23.68 2.51
N ASN A 41 16.46 23.70 3.53
CA ASN A 41 17.57 24.64 3.69
C ASN A 41 18.63 23.90 4.53
N SER A 42 19.94 23.81 4.23
CA SER A 42 20.86 24.60 3.43
C SER A 42 22.02 23.68 2.92
N ASN A 43 22.16 23.46 1.61
CA ASN A 43 23.38 22.86 0.99
C ASN A 43 23.40 23.14 -0.53
N LEU A 44 23.60 24.40 -0.88
CA LEU A 44 23.48 24.93 -2.26
C LEU A 44 24.51 24.38 -3.27
N ILE A 45 25.54 23.66 -2.83
CA ILE A 45 26.52 22.99 -3.71
C ILE A 45 26.04 21.59 -4.13
N GLU A 46 25.22 20.92 -3.31
CA GLU A 46 24.59 19.64 -3.68
C GLU A 46 23.41 19.87 -4.64
N ILE A 47 22.74 21.02 -4.51
CA ILE A 47 21.65 21.48 -5.38
C ILE A 47 22.09 21.65 -6.85
N ALA A 48 23.34 22.02 -7.12
CA ALA A 48 23.84 22.15 -8.49
C ALA A 48 24.07 20.79 -9.20
N LYS A 49 24.48 19.75 -8.45
CA LYS A 49 24.54 18.37 -8.96
C LYS A 49 23.17 17.70 -9.00
N GLN A 50 22.28 18.09 -8.08
CA GLN A 50 20.87 17.67 -8.07
C GLN A 50 20.13 18.16 -9.31
N LYS A 51 20.31 19.43 -9.69
CA LYS A 51 19.71 20.05 -10.89
C LYS A 51 19.92 19.28 -12.20
N PHE A 52 21.05 18.59 -12.37
CA PHE A 52 21.32 17.77 -13.56
C PHE A 52 20.63 16.40 -13.52
N ILE A 53 20.48 15.80 -12.34
CA ILE A 53 19.72 14.57 -12.14
C ILE A 53 18.21 14.86 -12.25
N ASP A 54 17.79 16.06 -11.84
CA ASP A 54 16.38 16.48 -11.82
C ASP A 54 15.81 16.71 -13.22
N LYS A 55 16.61 17.10 -14.23
CA LYS A 55 16.14 17.19 -15.64
C LYS A 55 15.59 15.87 -16.19
N GLY A 56 16.18 14.75 -15.78
CA GLY A 56 15.65 13.42 -16.15
C GLY A 56 14.36 13.11 -15.40
N TYR A 57 14.29 13.48 -14.12
CA TYR A 57 13.16 13.22 -13.23
C TYR A 57 11.90 14.00 -13.59
N GLU A 58 12.02 15.23 -14.13
CA GLU A 58 10.89 16.06 -14.58
C GLU A 58 9.99 15.40 -15.65
N ASN A 59 10.50 14.38 -16.35
CA ASN A 59 9.78 13.69 -17.43
C ASN A 59 9.00 12.45 -16.96
N ILE A 60 8.90 12.19 -15.65
CA ILE A 60 8.12 11.05 -15.12
C ILE A 60 6.70 11.53 -14.82
N HIS A 61 5.70 10.83 -15.38
CA HIS A 61 4.31 11.24 -15.25
C HIS A 61 3.69 10.84 -13.89
N PHE A 62 4.20 9.76 -13.30
CA PHE A 62 3.77 9.30 -11.98
C PHE A 62 4.70 9.83 -10.90
N GLY A 63 4.14 10.41 -9.84
CA GLY A 63 4.92 10.92 -8.71
C GLY A 63 5.82 9.82 -8.13
N LEU A 64 7.14 9.97 -8.21
CA LEU A 64 8.12 9.06 -7.63
C LEU A 64 8.99 9.83 -6.66
N MET A 65 9.36 9.28 -5.51
CA MET A 65 10.26 10.01 -4.62
C MET A 65 11.64 10.22 -5.30
N PRO A 66 12.23 11.43 -5.28
CA PRO A 66 13.54 11.67 -5.90
C PRO A 66 14.64 10.72 -5.41
N ALA A 67 14.60 10.34 -4.13
CA ALA A 67 15.52 9.35 -3.56
C ALA A 67 15.40 7.95 -4.21
N ARG A 68 14.19 7.54 -4.60
CA ARG A 68 13.96 6.29 -5.33
C ARG A 68 14.52 6.37 -6.74
N TYR A 69 14.30 7.48 -7.43
CA TYR A 69 14.83 7.71 -8.77
C TYR A 69 16.38 7.66 -8.79
N ARG A 70 17.03 8.34 -7.84
CA ARG A 70 18.49 8.25 -7.67
C ARG A 70 18.98 6.83 -7.42
N THR A 71 18.25 6.08 -6.58
CA THR A 71 18.56 4.68 -6.32
C THR A 71 18.38 3.80 -7.56
N LEU A 72 17.36 4.06 -8.38
CA LEU A 72 17.16 3.39 -9.67
C LEU A 72 18.31 3.64 -10.64
N ILE A 73 18.79 4.89 -10.77
CA ILE A 73 19.97 5.19 -11.59
C ILE A 73 21.18 4.34 -11.15
N LYS A 74 21.43 4.29 -9.84
CA LYS A 74 22.53 3.46 -9.30
C LYS A 74 22.31 1.97 -9.54
N ALA A 75 21.06 1.50 -9.50
CA ALA A 75 20.70 0.10 -9.76
C ALA A 75 20.86 -0.27 -11.25
N VAL A 76 20.43 0.61 -12.16
CA VAL A 76 20.66 0.47 -13.61
C VAL A 76 22.16 0.40 -13.90
N ASN A 77 22.96 1.31 -13.34
CA ASN A 77 24.41 1.30 -13.52
C ASN A 77 25.08 0.04 -12.93
N GLY A 78 24.56 -0.44 -11.79
CA GLY A 78 24.94 -1.71 -11.19
C GLY A 78 24.70 -2.87 -12.14
N TYR A 79 23.45 -3.04 -12.57
CA TYR A 79 23.05 -4.08 -13.50
C TYR A 79 23.80 -4.01 -14.84
N ALA A 80 23.99 -2.82 -15.41
CA ALA A 80 24.72 -2.66 -16.67
C ALA A 80 26.18 -3.16 -16.56
N SER A 81 26.82 -2.97 -15.40
CA SER A 81 28.22 -3.35 -15.16
C SER A 81 28.38 -4.80 -14.70
N SER A 82 27.47 -5.33 -13.88
CA SER A 82 27.60 -6.66 -13.27
C SER A 82 26.74 -7.74 -13.92
N LYS A 83 25.66 -7.33 -14.62
CA LYS A 83 24.55 -8.19 -15.06
C LYS A 83 23.79 -8.89 -13.93
N ILE A 84 23.99 -8.46 -12.68
CA ILE A 84 23.32 -8.99 -11.50
C ILE A 84 22.27 -8.00 -11.00
N TYR A 85 21.03 -8.46 -10.86
CA TYR A 85 19.94 -7.63 -10.32
C TYR A 85 20.19 -7.24 -8.85
N LEU A 86 19.59 -6.13 -8.42
CA LEU A 86 19.65 -5.66 -7.03
C LEU A 86 21.07 -5.33 -6.53
N VAL A 87 22.04 -5.20 -7.44
CA VAL A 87 23.35 -4.60 -7.21
C VAL A 87 23.27 -3.14 -7.64
N VAL A 88 23.79 -2.24 -6.82
CA VAL A 88 23.98 -0.83 -7.19
C VAL A 88 25.46 -0.53 -7.39
N LYS A 89 25.76 0.37 -8.32
CA LYS A 89 27.10 0.92 -8.49
C LYS A 89 27.14 2.35 -8.00
N ASP A 90 27.95 2.59 -6.98
CA ASP A 90 28.14 3.90 -6.36
C ASP A 90 29.61 4.31 -6.54
N LYS A 91 29.84 5.24 -7.48
CA LYS A 91 31.17 5.60 -7.98
C LYS A 91 31.92 4.38 -8.54
N LYS A 92 32.95 3.91 -7.82
CA LYS A 92 33.79 2.75 -8.19
C LYS A 92 33.46 1.48 -7.41
N SER A 93 32.50 1.54 -6.49
CA SER A 93 32.17 0.40 -5.60
C SER A 93 30.82 -0.21 -5.94
N PHE A 94 30.72 -1.53 -5.86
CA PHE A 94 29.44 -2.23 -5.85
C PHE A 94 28.90 -2.30 -4.43
N LYS A 95 27.59 -2.17 -4.28
CA LYS A 95 26.88 -2.35 -3.01
C LYS A 95 25.58 -3.09 -3.26
N ALA A 96 25.00 -3.64 -2.20
CA ALA A 96 23.62 -4.12 -2.27
C ALA A 96 22.67 -2.93 -2.47
N LEU A 97 21.62 -3.12 -3.27
CA LEU A 97 20.53 -2.15 -3.40
C LEU A 97 19.96 -1.80 -2.02
N ASN A 98 19.75 -0.48 -1.83
CA ASN A 98 19.47 0.20 -0.57
C ASN A 98 18.58 -0.60 0.39
N LEU A 99 19.01 -0.72 1.66
CA LEU A 99 18.38 -1.58 2.68
C LEU A 99 16.99 -1.11 3.12
N ALA A 100 16.69 0.17 2.92
CA ALA A 100 15.56 0.86 3.55
C ALA A 100 14.26 0.88 2.71
N ASP A 101 14.26 0.31 1.51
CA ASP A 101 13.11 0.39 0.59
C ASP A 101 12.77 -0.96 -0.03
N ASP A 102 11.60 -1.01 -0.67
CA ASP A 102 11.06 -2.24 -1.25
C ASP A 102 11.73 -2.56 -2.60
N LYS A 103 12.41 -3.72 -2.66
CA LYS A 103 13.32 -4.08 -3.75
C LYS A 103 12.63 -4.46 -5.06
N GLY A 104 11.38 -4.92 -5.00
CA GLY A 104 10.64 -5.43 -6.15
C GLY A 104 10.44 -4.37 -7.24
N PHE A 105 10.19 -3.12 -6.85
CA PHE A 105 10.07 -2.01 -7.81
C PHE A 105 11.32 -1.85 -8.68
N TYR A 106 12.50 -1.85 -8.05
CA TYR A 106 13.78 -1.71 -8.75
C TYR A 106 14.05 -2.87 -9.70
N PHE A 107 13.70 -4.09 -9.28
CA PHE A 107 13.79 -5.27 -10.13
C PHE A 107 12.92 -5.13 -11.38
N PHE A 108 11.62 -4.86 -11.21
CA PHE A 108 10.69 -4.80 -12.33
C PHE A 108 11.00 -3.67 -13.32
N VAL A 109 11.42 -2.49 -12.84
CA VAL A 109 11.82 -1.40 -13.72
C VAL A 109 13.01 -1.80 -14.60
N ILE A 110 14.05 -2.43 -14.03
CA ILE A 110 15.22 -2.89 -14.80
C ILE A 110 14.83 -3.98 -15.80
N VAL A 111 13.96 -4.92 -15.40
CA VAL A 111 13.43 -5.95 -16.31
C VAL A 111 12.70 -5.32 -17.50
N LEU A 112 11.83 -4.34 -17.25
CA LEU A 112 11.12 -3.63 -18.32
C LEU A 112 12.07 -2.86 -19.25
N MET A 113 13.12 -2.24 -18.69
CA MET A 113 14.16 -1.59 -19.50
C MET A 113 14.83 -2.59 -20.45
N ASN A 114 15.19 -3.78 -19.97
CA ASN A 114 15.91 -4.76 -20.78
C ASN A 114 15.02 -5.45 -21.82
N ILE A 115 13.80 -5.85 -21.44
CA ILE A 115 12.89 -6.57 -22.35
C ILE A 115 12.42 -5.66 -23.49
N PHE A 116 12.09 -4.40 -23.18
CA PHE A 116 11.49 -3.47 -24.14
C PHE A 116 12.47 -2.41 -24.66
N ASN A 117 13.75 -2.50 -24.28
CA ASN A 117 14.78 -1.51 -24.60
C ASN A 117 14.35 -0.06 -24.27
N LEU A 118 13.72 0.12 -23.10
CA LEU A 118 13.17 1.41 -22.66
C LEU A 118 14.20 2.24 -21.91
N SER A 119 14.10 3.56 -22.03
CA SER A 119 14.78 4.47 -21.09
C SER A 119 14.21 4.29 -19.67
N LEU A 120 15.00 4.66 -18.66
CA LEU A 120 14.60 4.51 -17.25
C LEU A 120 13.23 5.17 -16.97
N ASN A 121 13.00 6.40 -17.45
CA ASN A 121 11.74 7.11 -17.23
C ASN A 121 10.56 6.37 -17.87
N LYS A 122 10.71 5.93 -19.13
CA LYS A 122 9.66 5.18 -19.83
C LYS A 122 9.38 3.85 -19.13
N ALA A 123 10.39 3.16 -18.61
CA ALA A 123 10.19 1.93 -17.86
C ALA A 123 9.44 2.16 -16.52
N ILE A 124 9.69 3.27 -15.83
CA ILE A 124 8.93 3.68 -14.63
C ILE A 124 7.47 3.97 -15.00
N ASP A 125 7.22 4.74 -16.06
CA ASP A 125 5.87 5.06 -16.50
C ASP A 125 5.12 3.79 -16.94
N VAL A 126 5.75 2.93 -17.74
CA VAL A 126 5.18 1.64 -18.17
C VAL A 126 4.86 0.75 -16.96
N PHE A 127 5.73 0.72 -15.95
CA PHE A 127 5.48 -0.01 -14.71
C PHE A 127 4.18 0.46 -14.02
N PHE A 128 4.02 1.76 -13.82
CA PHE A 128 2.81 2.29 -13.19
C PHE A 128 1.57 2.15 -14.08
N ILE A 129 1.68 2.41 -15.38
CA ILE A 129 0.58 2.20 -16.34
C ILE A 129 0.10 0.76 -16.29
N PHE A 130 1.02 -0.21 -16.29
CA PHE A 130 0.65 -1.63 -16.19
C PHE A 130 -0.07 -1.96 -14.88
N LEU A 131 0.41 -1.43 -13.75
CA LEU A 131 -0.26 -1.61 -12.46
C LEU A 131 -1.67 -1.02 -12.45
N PHE A 132 -1.84 0.23 -12.87
CA PHE A 132 -3.13 0.91 -12.90
C PHE A 132 -4.09 0.28 -13.90
N ALA A 133 -3.64 0.03 -15.13
CA ALA A 133 -4.46 -0.57 -16.17
C ALA A 133 -4.86 -2.00 -15.81
N GLY A 134 -3.90 -2.83 -15.36
CA GLY A 134 -4.15 -4.21 -14.94
C GLY A 134 -5.14 -4.28 -13.78
N ALA A 135 -4.96 -3.45 -12.75
CA ALA A 135 -5.88 -3.39 -11.63
C ALA A 135 -7.27 -2.90 -12.04
N SER A 136 -7.35 -1.88 -12.89
CA SER A 136 -8.62 -1.33 -13.38
C SER A 136 -9.38 -2.34 -14.22
N ILE A 137 -8.72 -2.95 -15.21
CA ILE A 137 -9.33 -3.96 -16.08
C ILE A 137 -9.81 -5.16 -15.25
N SER A 138 -8.96 -5.69 -14.37
CA SER A 138 -9.34 -6.80 -13.49
C SER A 138 -10.53 -6.43 -12.59
N GLY A 139 -10.48 -5.25 -11.97
CA GLY A 139 -11.54 -4.75 -11.11
C GLY A 139 -12.86 -4.52 -11.85
N MET A 140 -12.80 -3.97 -13.07
CA MET A 140 -13.96 -3.78 -13.94
C MET A 140 -14.59 -5.13 -14.29
N ILE A 141 -13.81 -6.08 -14.80
CA ILE A 141 -14.31 -7.41 -15.16
C ILE A 141 -14.93 -8.12 -13.95
N GLY A 142 -14.21 -8.15 -12.81
CA GLY A 142 -14.73 -8.74 -11.58
C GLY A 142 -16.02 -8.07 -11.12
N GLY A 143 -16.11 -6.74 -11.21
CA GLY A 143 -17.31 -5.98 -10.85
C GLY A 143 -18.50 -6.25 -11.76
N MET A 144 -18.27 -6.49 -13.06
CA MET A 144 -19.33 -6.89 -14.01
C MET A 144 -19.91 -8.27 -13.68
N PHE A 145 -19.07 -9.18 -13.19
CA PHE A 145 -19.50 -10.50 -12.72
C PHE A 145 -20.22 -10.44 -11.38
N LEU A 146 -19.74 -9.60 -10.46
CA LEU A 146 -20.32 -9.43 -9.13
C LEU A 146 -21.69 -8.74 -9.19
N TYR A 147 -21.79 -7.58 -9.84
CA TYR A 147 -23.01 -6.78 -9.85
C TYR A 147 -23.87 -7.09 -11.08
N LYS A 148 -25.11 -7.54 -10.85
CA LYS A 148 -26.04 -7.93 -11.92
C LYS A 148 -26.80 -6.76 -12.53
N LYS A 149 -27.19 -5.76 -11.72
CA LYS A 149 -27.97 -4.60 -12.20
C LYS A 149 -27.05 -3.55 -12.83
N TRP A 150 -27.49 -2.96 -13.94
CA TRP A 150 -26.73 -1.92 -14.64
C TRP A 150 -26.39 -0.72 -13.75
N LEU A 151 -27.35 -0.24 -12.95
CA LEU A 151 -27.12 0.87 -12.02
C LEU A 151 -25.97 0.57 -11.04
N LEU A 152 -25.92 -0.63 -10.47
CA LEU A 152 -24.85 -1.05 -9.57
C LEU A 152 -23.49 -1.11 -10.27
N ARG A 153 -23.45 -1.58 -11.51
CA ARG A 153 -22.22 -1.56 -12.33
C ARG A 153 -21.73 -0.14 -12.54
N MET A 154 -22.61 0.81 -12.84
CA MET A 154 -22.24 2.21 -13.01
C MET A 154 -21.70 2.83 -11.72
N ILE A 155 -22.39 2.64 -10.59
CA ILE A 155 -21.93 3.13 -9.27
C ILE A 155 -20.56 2.52 -8.91
N TYR A 156 -20.38 1.23 -9.17
CA TYR A 156 -19.10 0.55 -8.95
C TYR A 156 -17.98 1.11 -9.84
N LEU A 157 -18.23 1.30 -11.14
CA LEU A 157 -17.25 1.88 -12.06
C LEU A 157 -16.85 3.31 -11.63
N SER A 158 -17.83 4.13 -11.21
CA SER A 158 -17.53 5.46 -10.66
C SER A 158 -16.68 5.37 -9.39
N SER A 159 -16.95 4.41 -8.51
CA SER A 159 -16.16 4.17 -7.30
C SER A 159 -14.73 3.71 -7.63
N LEU A 160 -14.56 2.86 -8.65
CA LEU A 160 -13.25 2.42 -9.14
C LEU A 160 -12.45 3.58 -9.72
N MET A 161 -13.09 4.41 -10.56
CA MET A 161 -12.47 5.62 -11.13
C MET A 161 -12.03 6.59 -10.03
N PHE A 162 -12.85 6.76 -8.99
CA PHE A 162 -12.52 7.60 -7.84
C PHE A 162 -11.29 7.10 -7.08
N ILE A 163 -11.21 5.80 -6.74
CA ILE A 163 -10.05 5.23 -6.05
C ILE A 163 -8.79 5.41 -6.90
N ASN A 164 -8.87 5.11 -8.21
CA ASN A 164 -7.74 5.27 -9.12
C ASN A 164 -7.31 6.73 -9.23
N PHE A 165 -8.25 7.68 -9.30
CA PHE A 165 -7.93 9.09 -9.34
C PHE A 165 -7.15 9.53 -8.09
N ILE A 166 -7.60 9.14 -6.89
CA ILE A 166 -6.86 9.41 -5.65
C ILE A 166 -5.48 8.76 -5.69
N ALA A 167 -5.40 7.49 -6.08
CA ALA A 167 -4.15 6.74 -6.13
C ALA A 167 -3.13 7.38 -7.10
N ILE A 168 -3.54 7.80 -8.30
CA ILE A 168 -2.67 8.51 -9.26
C ILE A 168 -2.14 9.82 -8.65
N ARG A 169 -3.00 10.57 -7.96
CA ARG A 169 -2.63 11.85 -7.35
C ARG A 169 -1.67 11.69 -6.18
N VAL A 170 -1.83 10.62 -5.40
CA VAL A 170 -0.91 10.26 -4.31
C VAL A 170 0.43 9.80 -4.88
N GLY A 171 0.41 8.98 -5.93
CA GLY A 171 1.60 8.47 -6.61
C GLY A 171 2.46 7.51 -5.77
N GLY A 172 3.58 7.11 -6.34
CA GLY A 172 4.59 6.25 -5.71
C GLY A 172 4.10 4.82 -5.46
N LEU A 173 4.87 4.07 -4.69
CA LEU A 173 4.61 2.63 -4.44
C LEU A 173 3.47 2.37 -3.45
N TYR A 174 2.97 3.41 -2.79
CA TYR A 174 1.87 3.30 -1.84
C TYR A 174 0.53 2.97 -2.49
N VAL A 175 0.40 3.25 -3.79
CA VAL A 175 -0.82 2.96 -4.57
C VAL A 175 -1.13 1.48 -4.63
N ILE A 176 -0.13 0.62 -4.48
CA ILE A 176 -0.26 -0.83 -4.62
C ILE A 176 -1.29 -1.40 -3.64
N ASN A 177 -1.36 -0.86 -2.42
CA ASN A 177 -2.35 -1.30 -1.43
C ASN A 177 -3.79 -1.12 -1.95
N ALA A 178 -4.09 0.03 -2.56
CA ALA A 178 -5.40 0.29 -3.15
C ALA A 178 -5.62 -0.52 -4.43
N LEU A 179 -4.60 -0.61 -5.29
CA LEU A 179 -4.71 -1.30 -6.58
C LEU A 179 -4.99 -2.80 -6.42
N LEU A 180 -4.41 -3.46 -5.40
CA LEU A 180 -4.75 -4.86 -5.11
C LEU A 180 -6.22 -5.03 -4.70
N VAL A 181 -6.75 -4.11 -3.88
CA VAL A 181 -8.17 -4.13 -3.49
C VAL A 181 -9.03 -3.93 -4.72
N VAL A 182 -8.78 -2.89 -5.53
CA VAL A 182 -9.51 -2.63 -6.78
C VAL A 182 -9.46 -3.84 -7.72
N ALA A 183 -8.28 -4.44 -7.90
CA ALA A 183 -8.08 -5.53 -8.83
C ALA A 183 -8.83 -6.80 -8.43
N PHE A 184 -8.82 -7.16 -7.15
CA PHE A 184 -9.14 -8.52 -6.71
C PHE A 184 -10.31 -8.63 -5.74
N PHE A 185 -10.66 -7.57 -5.02
CA PHE A 185 -11.84 -7.55 -4.15
C PHE A 185 -13.13 -8.06 -4.84
N PRO A 186 -13.51 -7.57 -6.04
CA PRO A 186 -14.75 -8.01 -6.68
C PRO A 186 -14.70 -9.49 -7.09
N TRP A 187 -13.52 -10.00 -7.49
CA TRP A 187 -13.34 -11.42 -7.79
C TRP A 187 -13.52 -12.29 -6.56
N VAL A 188 -12.92 -11.88 -5.43
CA VAL A 188 -13.08 -12.58 -4.16
C VAL A 188 -14.57 -12.69 -3.84
N LEU A 189 -15.29 -11.58 -3.79
CA LEU A 189 -16.73 -11.62 -3.50
C LEU A 189 -17.55 -12.44 -4.49
N TRP A 190 -17.32 -12.26 -5.79
CA TRP A 190 -18.04 -13.01 -6.82
C TRP A 190 -17.86 -14.53 -6.67
N LEU A 191 -16.62 -14.98 -6.41
CA LEU A 191 -16.34 -16.39 -6.15
C LEU A 191 -17.06 -16.89 -4.91
N PHE A 192 -17.12 -16.08 -3.86
CA PHE A 192 -17.83 -16.44 -2.64
C PHE A 192 -19.35 -16.51 -2.87
N GLU A 193 -19.96 -15.60 -3.62
CA GLU A 193 -21.40 -15.67 -3.96
C GLU A 193 -21.78 -16.94 -4.72
N ARG A 194 -20.86 -17.52 -5.50
CA ARG A 194 -21.08 -18.81 -6.17
C ARG A 194 -21.19 -20.00 -5.21
N ASN A 195 -20.67 -19.86 -3.98
CA ASN A 195 -20.71 -20.86 -2.90
C ASN A 195 -20.20 -22.26 -3.32
N LYS A 196 -19.22 -22.32 -4.22
CA LYS A 196 -18.63 -23.57 -4.76
C LYS A 196 -17.12 -23.41 -4.86
N ILE A 197 -16.36 -24.41 -4.39
CA ILE A 197 -14.93 -24.52 -4.71
C ILE A 197 -14.79 -25.41 -5.94
N ASP A 198 -14.78 -24.78 -7.10
CA ASP A 198 -14.46 -25.43 -8.37
C ASP A 198 -13.04 -25.09 -8.83
N LYS A 199 -12.63 -25.66 -9.97
CA LYS A 199 -11.32 -25.41 -10.59
C LYS A 199 -11.09 -23.91 -10.84
N ILE A 200 -12.12 -23.17 -11.24
CA ILE A 200 -12.03 -21.72 -11.51
C ILE A 200 -11.73 -20.97 -10.21
N THR A 201 -12.47 -21.26 -9.14
CA THR A 201 -12.26 -20.66 -7.82
C THR A 201 -10.83 -20.88 -7.35
N PHE A 202 -10.35 -22.12 -7.47
CA PHE A 202 -8.97 -22.46 -7.10
C PHE A 202 -7.94 -21.66 -7.90
N ILE A 203 -8.07 -21.62 -9.23
CA ILE A 203 -7.14 -20.88 -10.11
C ILE A 203 -7.12 -19.40 -9.76
N VAL A 204 -8.29 -18.76 -9.63
CA VAL A 204 -8.38 -17.33 -9.37
C VAL A 204 -7.83 -16.98 -7.99
N LEU A 205 -8.19 -17.73 -6.94
CA LEU A 205 -7.64 -17.47 -5.59
C LEU A 205 -6.12 -17.69 -5.56
N SER A 206 -5.60 -18.69 -6.27
CA SER A 206 -4.15 -18.95 -6.35
C SER A 206 -3.42 -17.81 -7.05
N ALA A 207 -3.99 -17.30 -8.16
CA ALA A 207 -3.48 -16.13 -8.85
C ALA A 207 -3.48 -14.88 -7.94
N ILE A 208 -4.56 -14.64 -7.19
CA ILE A 208 -4.65 -13.52 -6.23
C ILE A 208 -3.53 -13.61 -5.19
N VAL A 209 -3.33 -14.78 -4.56
CA VAL A 209 -2.27 -14.94 -3.54
C VAL A 209 -0.87 -14.78 -4.15
N PHE A 210 -0.66 -15.27 -5.36
CA PHE A 210 0.59 -15.07 -6.10
C PHE A 210 0.86 -13.57 -6.34
N PHE A 211 -0.13 -12.80 -6.81
CA PHE A 211 0.03 -11.36 -7.02
C PHE A 211 0.17 -10.57 -5.71
N ILE A 212 -0.53 -10.96 -4.63
CA ILE A 212 -0.32 -10.40 -3.29
C ILE A 212 1.15 -10.59 -2.85
N SER A 213 1.71 -11.77 -3.10
CA SER A 213 3.10 -12.08 -2.75
C SER A 213 4.10 -11.27 -3.61
N ILE A 214 3.89 -11.14 -4.92
CA ILE A 214 4.70 -10.23 -5.75
C ILE A 214 4.62 -8.79 -5.22
N ALA A 215 3.40 -8.31 -4.96
CA ALA A 215 3.18 -6.96 -4.48
C ALA A 215 3.84 -6.70 -3.12
N HIS A 216 3.98 -7.71 -2.26
CA HIS A 216 4.75 -7.60 -1.02
C HIS A 216 6.21 -7.20 -1.27
N PHE A 217 6.85 -7.70 -2.33
CA PHE A 217 8.22 -7.31 -2.67
C PHE A 217 8.32 -5.90 -3.25
N VAL A 218 7.27 -5.43 -3.92
CA VAL A 218 7.21 -4.06 -4.46
C VAL A 218 6.84 -3.04 -3.38
N ARG A 219 5.98 -3.44 -2.44
CA ARG A 219 5.58 -2.68 -1.26
C ARG A 219 5.24 -3.65 -0.14
N VAL A 220 6.09 -3.69 0.88
CA VAL A 220 5.89 -4.59 2.03
C VAL A 220 4.53 -4.37 2.67
N TYR A 221 3.87 -5.48 2.97
CA TYR A 221 2.51 -5.61 3.52
C TYR A 221 1.34 -5.11 2.65
N SER A 222 1.58 -4.75 1.39
CA SER A 222 0.56 -4.12 0.54
C SER A 222 -0.72 -4.94 0.32
N GLY A 223 -0.61 -6.27 0.24
CA GLY A 223 -1.76 -7.16 0.03
C GLY A 223 -2.29 -7.86 1.28
N VAL A 224 -1.74 -7.59 2.47
CA VAL A 224 -2.08 -8.37 3.68
C VAL A 224 -3.54 -8.15 4.10
N GLY A 225 -4.07 -6.92 4.01
CA GLY A 225 -5.48 -6.67 4.32
C GLY A 225 -6.44 -7.47 3.43
N LEU A 226 -6.14 -7.58 2.14
CA LEU A 226 -6.90 -8.40 1.19
C LEU A 226 -6.75 -9.90 1.45
N LEU A 227 -5.55 -10.35 1.80
CA LEU A 227 -5.33 -11.74 2.19
C LEU A 227 -6.16 -12.11 3.42
N LEU A 228 -6.16 -11.26 4.47
CA LEU A 228 -6.95 -11.48 5.68
C LEU A 228 -8.46 -11.50 5.38
N PHE A 229 -8.94 -10.55 4.58
CA PHE A 229 -10.34 -10.52 4.11
C PHE A 229 -10.74 -11.85 3.44
N MET A 230 -9.91 -12.31 2.50
CA MET A 230 -10.14 -13.52 1.73
C MET A 230 -10.07 -14.78 2.60
N LEU A 231 -9.11 -14.87 3.53
CA LEU A 231 -8.95 -16.04 4.40
C LEU A 231 -10.12 -16.21 5.36
N ILE A 232 -10.66 -15.12 5.92
CA ILE A 232 -11.85 -15.18 6.78
C ILE A 232 -13.06 -15.67 5.97
N LEU A 233 -13.30 -15.11 4.79
CA LEU A 233 -14.37 -15.59 3.91
C LEU A 233 -14.17 -17.07 3.56
N LEU A 234 -12.95 -17.48 3.22
CA LEU A 234 -12.67 -18.86 2.84
C LEU A 234 -12.94 -19.85 3.97
N PHE A 235 -12.54 -19.47 5.19
CA PHE A 235 -12.68 -20.32 6.36
C PHE A 235 -14.17 -20.52 6.74
N TYR A 236 -15.00 -19.48 6.65
CA TYR A 236 -16.38 -19.54 7.13
C TYR A 236 -17.42 -19.79 6.05
N PHE A 237 -17.23 -19.27 4.84
CA PHE A 237 -18.27 -19.28 3.81
C PHE A 237 -18.36 -20.60 3.05
N VAL A 238 -17.23 -21.29 2.88
CA VAL A 238 -17.20 -22.57 2.17
C VAL A 238 -17.90 -23.65 3.00
N LYS A 239 -18.96 -24.26 2.46
CA LYS A 239 -19.58 -25.48 3.00
C LYS A 239 -18.72 -26.72 2.68
N SER A 240 -17.57 -26.83 3.33
CA SER A 240 -16.66 -27.97 3.17
C SER A 240 -16.11 -28.40 4.52
N SER A 241 -15.59 -29.63 4.60
CA SER A 241 -14.97 -30.12 5.83
C SER A 241 -13.74 -29.30 6.18
N LEU A 242 -13.45 -29.16 7.48
CA LEU A 242 -12.29 -28.40 7.97
C LEU A 242 -10.98 -28.84 7.30
N LYS A 243 -10.79 -30.16 7.10
CA LYS A 243 -9.62 -30.72 6.39
C LYS A 243 -9.46 -30.13 4.98
N LYS A 244 -10.55 -30.07 4.19
CA LYS A 244 -10.52 -29.52 2.84
C LYS A 244 -10.24 -28.01 2.85
N LYS A 245 -10.79 -27.27 3.82
CA LYS A 245 -10.50 -25.84 4.01
C LYS A 245 -9.02 -25.59 4.32
N CYS A 246 -8.46 -26.32 5.28
CA CYS A 246 -7.05 -26.23 5.64
C CYS A 246 -6.14 -26.60 4.47
N LEU A 247 -6.47 -27.68 3.74
CA LEU A 247 -5.72 -28.08 2.55
C LEU A 247 -5.76 -26.99 1.47
N LEU A 248 -6.92 -26.39 1.20
CA LEU A 248 -7.03 -25.30 0.25
C LEU A 248 -6.19 -24.09 0.67
N ILE A 249 -6.30 -23.65 1.93
CA ILE A 249 -5.50 -22.55 2.47
C ILE A 249 -4.01 -22.87 2.32
N PHE A 250 -3.59 -24.08 2.69
CA PHE A 250 -2.20 -24.51 2.55
C PHE A 250 -1.71 -24.40 1.10
N ILE A 251 -2.47 -24.94 0.14
CA ILE A 251 -2.10 -24.88 -1.28
C ILE A 251 -2.05 -23.43 -1.77
N LEU A 252 -3.00 -22.58 -1.39
CA LEU A 252 -2.98 -21.16 -1.73
C LEU A 252 -1.73 -20.47 -1.19
N LEU A 253 -1.34 -20.77 0.05
CA LEU A 253 -0.10 -20.24 0.64
C LEU A 253 1.15 -20.76 -0.09
N MET A 254 1.15 -21.98 -0.62
CA MET A 254 2.25 -22.47 -1.47
C MET A 254 2.42 -21.65 -2.75
N PHE A 255 1.32 -21.20 -3.38
CA PHE A 255 1.42 -20.26 -4.50
C PHE A 255 2.01 -18.91 -4.08
N GLY A 256 1.73 -18.46 -2.86
CA GLY A 256 2.36 -17.29 -2.26
C GLY A 256 3.86 -17.46 -2.00
N LEU A 257 4.35 -18.70 -1.81
CA LEU A 257 5.78 -18.95 -1.62
C LEU A 257 6.59 -18.84 -2.92
N LEU A 258 5.97 -19.00 -4.10
CA LEU A 258 6.71 -18.97 -5.37
C LEU A 258 7.45 -17.63 -5.59
N PRO A 259 6.81 -16.45 -5.47
CA PRO A 259 7.55 -15.18 -5.55
C PRO A 259 8.59 -15.03 -4.45
N VAL A 260 8.34 -15.58 -3.25
CA VAL A 260 9.30 -15.51 -2.14
C VAL A 260 10.57 -16.28 -2.46
N LEU A 261 10.44 -17.51 -2.98
CA LEU A 261 11.58 -18.32 -3.40
C LEU A 261 12.34 -17.65 -4.55
N PHE A 262 11.62 -17.05 -5.50
CA PHE A 262 12.21 -16.30 -6.61
C PHE A 262 13.01 -15.08 -6.13
N PHE A 263 12.46 -14.21 -5.28
CA PHE A 263 13.20 -13.05 -4.79
C PHE A 263 14.36 -13.46 -3.86
N ASN A 264 14.22 -14.55 -3.10
CA ASN A 264 15.31 -15.08 -2.28
C ASN A 264 16.47 -15.61 -3.14
N SER A 265 16.21 -16.19 -4.31
CA SER A 265 17.27 -16.60 -5.23
C SER A 265 17.99 -15.36 -5.79
N LEU A 266 17.26 -14.31 -6.16
CA LEU A 266 17.85 -13.03 -6.60
C LEU A 266 18.74 -12.41 -5.50
N PHE A 267 18.29 -12.41 -4.24
CA PHE A 267 19.11 -11.93 -3.12
C PHE A 267 20.37 -12.76 -2.92
N SER A 268 20.26 -14.08 -3.07
CA SER A 268 21.39 -15.00 -2.94
C SER A 268 22.43 -14.76 -4.03
N GLU A 269 21.99 -14.60 -5.28
CA GLU A 269 22.87 -14.27 -6.42
C GLU A 269 23.58 -12.93 -6.23
N ARG A 270 22.84 -11.89 -5.84
CA ARG A 270 23.40 -10.58 -5.46
C ARG A 270 24.48 -10.71 -4.39
N ASP A 271 24.18 -11.42 -3.30
CA ASP A 271 25.09 -11.55 -2.16
C ASP A 271 26.36 -12.34 -2.56
N LEU A 272 26.23 -13.38 -3.39
CA LEU A 272 27.36 -14.12 -3.94
C LEU A 272 28.27 -13.24 -4.80
N PHE A 273 27.68 -12.41 -5.66
CA PHE A 273 28.45 -11.45 -6.47
C PHE A 273 29.21 -10.45 -5.57
N LEU A 274 28.54 -9.88 -4.57
CA LEU A 274 29.15 -8.88 -3.69
C LEU A 274 30.28 -9.47 -2.83
N ARG A 275 30.12 -10.69 -2.31
CA ARG A 275 31.21 -11.39 -1.59
C ARG A 275 32.47 -11.56 -2.43
N LYS A 276 32.32 -11.79 -3.74
CA LYS A 276 33.45 -11.97 -4.66
C LYS A 276 34.12 -10.66 -5.06
N ASN A 277 33.36 -9.57 -5.15
CA ASN A 277 33.81 -8.33 -5.79
C ASN A 277 33.99 -7.14 -4.84
N VAL A 278 33.60 -7.28 -3.57
CA VAL A 278 33.66 -6.19 -2.59
C VAL A 278 34.38 -6.69 -1.34
N ALA A 279 35.58 -6.15 -1.11
CA ALA A 279 36.36 -6.44 0.08
C ALA A 279 35.55 -6.15 1.35
N ASN A 280 35.61 -7.05 2.33
CA ASN A 280 34.90 -6.96 3.60
C ASN A 280 33.36 -6.87 3.47
N TYR A 281 32.78 -7.37 2.36
CA TYR A 281 31.33 -7.47 2.28
C TYR A 281 30.80 -8.42 3.34
N THR A 282 30.13 -7.86 4.32
CA THR A 282 29.30 -8.60 5.27
C THR A 282 27.88 -8.59 4.75
N LYS A 283 27.27 -9.77 4.66
CA LYS A 283 25.83 -9.85 4.42
C LYS A 283 25.18 -9.08 5.56
N GLN A 284 24.52 -7.98 5.24
CA GLN A 284 23.75 -7.24 6.22
C GLN A 284 22.54 -8.10 6.58
N THR A 285 22.68 -8.85 7.68
CA THR A 285 21.73 -9.86 8.14
C THR A 285 20.43 -9.27 8.67
N ASN A 286 20.33 -7.94 8.77
CA ASN A 286 19.57 -7.34 9.85
C ASN A 286 18.72 -6.17 9.37
N ILE A 287 17.59 -6.51 8.74
CA ILE A 287 16.51 -5.61 8.27
C ILE A 287 16.68 -5.26 6.78
N GLU A 288 16.37 -6.24 5.94
CA GLU A 288 15.96 -5.95 4.57
C GLU A 288 14.53 -5.39 4.63
N GLY A 289 14.36 -4.07 4.50
CA GLY A 289 13.04 -3.42 4.44
C GLY A 289 12.85 -2.26 5.39
N HIS A 290 11.57 -1.90 5.60
CA HIS A 290 11.16 -0.70 6.33
C HIS A 290 11.42 -0.79 7.83
N TYR A 291 12.00 0.27 8.38
CA TYR A 291 12.30 0.44 9.80
C TYR A 291 11.03 0.75 10.61
N PHE A 292 10.36 -0.29 11.10
CA PHE A 292 9.10 -0.14 11.84
C PHE A 292 9.24 0.83 13.03
N TRP A 293 10.22 0.63 13.91
CA TRP A 293 10.36 1.46 15.12
C TRP A 293 10.82 2.88 14.83
N HIS A 294 11.51 3.09 13.70
CA HIS A 294 11.85 4.45 13.27
C HIS A 294 10.58 5.23 12.96
N ASN A 295 9.74 4.68 12.08
CA ASN A 295 8.47 5.28 11.68
C ASN A 295 7.50 5.41 12.86
N ALA A 296 7.42 4.41 13.74
CA ALA A 296 6.56 4.45 14.93
C ALA A 296 7.01 5.55 15.92
N TYR A 297 8.32 5.67 16.19
CA TYR A 297 8.87 6.70 17.07
C TYR A 297 8.61 8.11 16.55
N ILE A 298 9.02 8.41 15.31
CA ILE A 298 8.77 9.74 14.73
C ILE A 298 7.27 10.00 14.54
N GLY A 299 6.46 8.94 14.40
CA GLY A 299 5.00 8.98 14.39
C GLY A 299 4.38 9.62 15.63
N LEU A 300 5.06 9.57 16.78
CA LEU A 300 4.63 10.26 17.99
C LEU A 300 4.69 11.80 17.83
N GLY A 301 5.47 12.31 16.87
CA GLY A 301 5.53 13.72 16.48
C GLY A 301 4.43 14.17 15.51
N TYR A 302 3.33 13.43 15.38
CA TYR A 302 2.17 13.83 14.58
C TYR A 302 1.47 15.08 15.11
N LEU A 303 1.26 15.16 16.43
CA LEU A 303 0.83 16.37 17.12
C LEU A 303 2.06 17.10 17.64
N GLU A 304 2.02 18.43 17.65
CA GLU A 304 3.05 19.23 18.32
C GLU A 304 3.14 18.85 19.79
N ASN A 305 4.35 18.56 20.26
CA ASN A 305 4.62 18.09 21.61
C ASN A 305 6.10 18.29 21.97
N PRO A 306 6.48 18.29 23.27
CA PRO A 306 7.85 18.56 23.69
C PRO A 306 8.81 17.37 23.54
N TYR A 307 8.34 16.17 23.17
CA TYR A 307 9.13 14.93 23.20
C TYR A 307 9.65 14.52 21.82
N VAL A 308 8.81 14.64 20.80
CA VAL A 308 9.13 14.30 19.40
C VAL A 308 8.67 15.47 18.54
N SER A 309 9.63 16.27 18.09
CA SER A 309 9.36 17.59 17.51
C SER A 309 8.57 17.56 16.20
N ALA A 310 8.73 16.53 15.38
CA ALA A 310 7.98 16.35 14.13
C ALA A 310 8.08 14.91 13.59
N TYR A 311 7.15 14.56 12.69
CA TYR A 311 7.27 13.38 11.82
C TYR A 311 8.32 13.63 10.71
N LYS A 312 9.60 13.49 11.06
CA LYS A 312 10.75 13.67 10.17
C LYS A 312 11.86 12.68 10.50
N ASP A 313 12.54 12.17 9.48
CA ASP A 313 13.62 11.18 9.64
C ASP A 313 14.76 11.72 10.51
N GLU A 314 15.07 13.02 10.40
CA GLU A 314 16.11 13.69 11.18
C GLU A 314 15.84 13.63 12.68
N VAL A 315 14.57 13.63 13.11
CA VAL A 315 14.20 13.54 14.53
C VAL A 315 14.52 12.17 15.09
N GLY A 316 14.22 11.10 14.33
CA GLY A 316 14.56 9.74 14.71
C GLY A 316 16.08 9.52 14.72
N ILE A 317 16.79 10.06 13.72
CA ILE A 317 18.26 10.00 13.65
C ILE A 317 18.89 10.75 14.83
N ALA A 318 18.42 11.97 15.13
CA ALA A 318 18.91 12.77 16.24
C ALA A 318 18.73 12.04 17.58
N LYS A 319 17.58 11.40 17.81
CA LYS A 319 17.35 10.59 19.02
C LYS A 319 18.33 9.42 19.15
N ILE A 320 18.70 8.78 18.04
CA ILE A 320 19.69 7.70 18.08
C ILE A 320 21.07 8.26 18.40
N LYS A 321 21.47 9.33 17.71
CA LYS A 321 22.78 9.96 17.91
C LYS A 321 22.95 10.56 19.30
N SER A 322 21.86 10.93 19.98
CA SER A 322 21.91 11.35 21.38
C SER A 322 22.20 10.21 22.35
N VAL A 323 21.93 8.96 21.96
CA VAL A 323 22.20 7.75 22.77
C VAL A 323 23.58 7.18 22.43
N ASP A 324 23.88 7.02 21.13
CA ASP A 324 25.17 6.55 20.64
C ASP A 324 25.46 7.15 19.25
N PRO A 325 26.48 8.02 19.13
CA PRO A 325 26.81 8.70 17.88
C PRO A 325 27.37 7.75 16.80
N ASN A 326 27.81 6.55 17.17
CA ASN A 326 28.42 5.59 16.24
C ASN A 326 27.41 4.63 15.62
N VAL A 327 26.15 4.63 16.08
CA VAL A 327 25.12 3.74 15.53
C VAL A 327 24.92 4.04 14.05
N ILE A 328 25.07 2.99 13.24
CA ILE A 328 24.81 3.01 11.81
C ILE A 328 23.29 3.11 11.62
N PHE A 329 22.86 4.07 10.80
CA PHE A 329 21.46 4.17 10.37
C PHE A 329 21.00 2.80 9.84
N ALA A 330 19.73 2.45 10.06
CA ALA A 330 19.16 1.20 9.57
C ALA A 330 19.66 -0.11 10.23
N SER A 331 20.50 -0.03 11.27
CA SER A 331 20.97 -1.22 11.99
C SER A 331 19.92 -1.81 12.95
N MET A 332 20.16 -3.04 13.43
CA MET A 332 19.38 -3.60 14.55
C MET A 332 19.47 -2.74 15.81
N GLN A 333 20.65 -2.19 16.09
CA GLN A 333 20.86 -1.31 17.24
C GLN A 333 20.05 -0.03 17.11
N HIS A 334 19.96 0.55 15.90
CA HIS A 334 19.05 1.65 15.58
C HIS A 334 17.60 1.30 15.94
N GLN A 335 17.09 0.14 15.50
CA GLN A 335 15.71 -0.27 15.81
C GLN A 335 15.49 -0.48 17.31
N LYS A 336 16.47 -1.08 18.00
CA LYS A 336 16.39 -1.34 19.44
C LYS A 336 16.29 -0.05 20.24
N ILE A 337 17.16 0.92 19.97
CA ILE A 337 17.18 2.22 20.66
C ILE A 337 15.83 2.94 20.49
N LEU A 338 15.30 3.00 19.25
CA LEU A 338 14.02 3.67 19.01
C LEU A 338 12.82 2.91 19.58
N LYS A 339 12.87 1.57 19.63
CA LYS A 339 11.86 0.76 20.31
C LYS A 339 11.80 1.08 21.80
N GLU A 340 12.96 1.10 22.46
CA GLU A 340 13.07 1.41 23.89
C GLU A 340 12.58 2.83 24.17
N ALA A 341 13.04 3.82 23.40
CA ALA A 341 12.59 5.21 23.51
C ALA A 341 11.08 5.37 23.27
N PHE A 342 10.51 4.64 22.32
CA PHE A 342 9.07 4.65 22.05
C PHE A 342 8.27 4.16 23.26
N PHE A 343 8.62 2.99 23.81
CA PHE A 343 7.91 2.44 24.97
C PHE A 343 8.11 3.25 26.23
N GLU A 344 9.34 3.76 26.46
CA GLU A 344 9.62 4.68 27.56
C GLU A 344 8.68 5.89 27.53
N LEU A 345 8.48 6.50 26.35
CA LEU A 345 7.63 7.66 26.22
C LEU A 345 6.15 7.34 26.47
N ILE A 346 5.67 6.19 25.98
CA ILE A 346 4.29 5.73 26.23
C ILE A 346 4.05 5.50 27.72
N PHE A 347 4.98 4.82 28.40
CA PHE A 347 4.81 4.48 29.81
C PHE A 347 4.95 5.69 30.72
N LYS A 348 5.87 6.63 30.42
CA LYS A 348 6.03 7.86 31.21
C LYS A 348 4.94 8.89 30.93
N HIS A 349 4.37 8.93 29.72
CA HIS A 349 3.40 9.94 29.31
C HIS A 349 2.17 9.34 28.60
N PRO A 350 1.35 8.52 29.30
CA PRO A 350 0.24 7.80 28.67
C PRO A 350 -0.84 8.73 28.10
N LEU A 351 -1.15 9.84 28.77
CA LEU A 351 -2.13 10.82 28.25
C LEU A 351 -1.68 11.48 26.94
N PHE A 352 -0.38 11.74 26.78
CA PHE A 352 0.18 12.23 25.52
C PHE A 352 -0.01 11.21 24.41
N PHE A 353 0.34 9.94 24.66
CA PHE A 353 0.17 8.86 23.68
C PHE A 353 -1.31 8.70 23.28
N MET A 354 -2.23 8.67 24.25
CA MET A 354 -3.66 8.56 23.99
C MET A 354 -4.18 9.72 23.13
N ARG A 355 -3.79 10.97 23.43
CA ARG A 355 -4.16 12.14 22.61
C ARG A 355 -3.67 11.99 21.16
N ASN A 356 -2.44 11.54 20.97
CA ASN A 356 -1.88 11.30 19.64
C ASN A 356 -2.68 10.22 18.88
N VAL A 357 -2.97 9.09 19.53
CA VAL A 357 -3.77 8.00 18.96
C VAL A 357 -5.19 8.45 18.60
N PHE A 358 -5.89 9.18 19.49
CA PHE A 358 -7.24 9.69 19.22
C PHE A 358 -7.27 10.67 18.06
N ALA A 359 -6.30 11.57 17.95
CA ALA A 359 -6.23 12.50 16.82
C ALA A 359 -6.07 11.76 15.48
N LYS A 360 -5.17 10.76 15.43
CA LYS A 360 -4.97 9.93 14.24
C LYS A 360 -6.23 9.10 13.91
N PHE A 361 -6.86 8.53 14.94
CA PHE A 361 -8.12 7.80 14.78
C PHE A 361 -9.22 8.69 14.21
N GLY A 362 -9.32 9.96 14.64
CA GLY A 362 -10.27 10.92 14.08
C GLY A 362 -10.11 11.14 12.58
N VAL A 363 -8.86 11.25 12.09
CA VAL A 363 -8.56 11.36 10.65
C VAL A 363 -8.93 10.07 9.90
N ILE A 364 -8.62 8.92 10.46
CA ILE A 364 -8.98 7.62 9.86
C ILE A 364 -10.50 7.45 9.80
N LEU A 365 -11.21 7.83 10.86
CA LEU A 365 -12.67 7.82 10.90
C LEU A 365 -13.24 8.76 9.83
N PHE A 366 -12.66 9.95 9.66
CA PHE A 366 -13.05 10.85 8.57
C PHE A 366 -12.89 10.18 7.20
N TYR A 367 -11.75 9.52 6.92
CA TYR A 367 -11.58 8.79 5.66
C TYR A 367 -12.60 7.65 5.51
N PHE A 368 -12.95 6.95 6.58
CA PHE A 368 -13.95 5.89 6.55
C PHE A 368 -15.33 6.44 6.18
N LEU A 369 -15.78 7.46 6.91
CA LEU A 369 -17.07 8.13 6.66
C LEU A 369 -17.16 8.64 5.23
N ALA A 370 -16.09 9.27 4.76
CA ALA A 370 -16.06 9.88 3.45
C ALA A 370 -15.97 8.88 2.30
N SER A 371 -15.25 7.78 2.48
CA SER A 371 -15.06 6.77 1.43
C SER A 371 -16.25 5.80 1.36
N ALA A 372 -16.80 5.39 2.51
CA ALA A 372 -17.97 4.51 2.56
C ALA A 372 -19.29 5.27 2.31
N ASN A 373 -19.36 6.54 2.71
CA ASN A 373 -20.39 7.52 2.37
C ASN A 373 -21.83 6.98 2.52
N ILE A 374 -22.70 7.14 1.51
CA ILE A 374 -24.09 6.69 1.51
C ILE A 374 -24.23 5.17 1.74
N GLY A 375 -23.17 4.40 1.45
CA GLY A 375 -23.12 2.99 1.79
C GLY A 375 -23.21 2.72 3.29
N LEU A 376 -22.78 3.64 4.17
CA LEU A 376 -22.97 3.52 5.62
C LEU A 376 -24.44 3.61 6.03
N PHE A 377 -25.20 4.50 5.39
CA PHE A 377 -26.63 4.60 5.59
C PHE A 377 -27.31 3.27 5.24
N PHE A 378 -26.98 2.69 4.07
CA PHE A 378 -27.52 1.38 3.70
C PHE A 378 -27.01 0.24 4.60
N ALA A 379 -25.76 0.28 5.05
CA ALA A 379 -25.22 -0.73 5.97
C ALA A 379 -26.00 -0.81 7.29
N TYR A 380 -26.53 0.33 7.76
CA TYR A 380 -27.33 0.40 8.97
C TYR A 380 -28.69 -0.31 8.82
N PHE A 381 -29.40 -0.07 7.71
CA PHE A 381 -30.73 -0.64 7.46
C PHE A 381 -30.70 -2.04 6.85
N TYR A 382 -29.70 -2.34 6.03
CA TYR A 382 -29.57 -3.56 5.23
C TYR A 382 -28.33 -4.33 5.67
N ARG A 383 -28.52 -5.13 6.73
CA ARG A 383 -27.42 -5.85 7.38
C ARG A 383 -26.85 -6.94 6.47
N LYS A 384 -25.53 -6.90 6.31
CA LYS A 384 -24.76 -7.95 5.63
C LYS A 384 -24.62 -9.17 6.56
N SER A 385 -24.14 -10.29 6.03
CA SER A 385 -23.79 -11.43 6.88
C SER A 385 -22.68 -11.03 7.88
N LYS A 386 -22.77 -11.56 9.11
CA LYS A 386 -21.76 -11.28 10.16
C LYS A 386 -20.33 -11.63 9.72
N ILE A 387 -20.18 -12.69 8.94
CA ILE A 387 -18.88 -13.12 8.40
C ILE A 387 -18.32 -12.03 7.48
N LEU A 388 -19.14 -11.48 6.58
CA LEU A 388 -18.70 -10.42 5.68
C LEU A 388 -18.32 -9.14 6.43
N GLU A 389 -19.10 -8.76 7.44
CA GLU A 389 -18.78 -7.61 8.32
C GLU A 389 -17.43 -7.81 9.03
N VAL A 390 -17.19 -8.99 9.61
CA VAL A 390 -15.92 -9.31 10.28
C VAL A 390 -14.75 -9.29 9.29
N SER A 391 -14.91 -9.86 8.09
CA SER A 391 -13.88 -9.80 7.05
C SER A 391 -13.48 -8.37 6.71
N PHE A 392 -14.47 -7.49 6.52
CA PHE A 392 -14.22 -6.07 6.28
C PHE A 392 -13.55 -5.37 7.46
N LEU A 393 -14.03 -5.62 8.69
CA LEU A 393 -13.48 -5.02 9.89
C LEU A 393 -12.00 -5.38 10.08
N VAL A 394 -11.62 -6.64 9.85
CA VAL A 394 -10.22 -7.07 9.94
C VAL A 394 -9.37 -6.42 8.84
N ALA A 395 -9.86 -6.36 7.61
CA ALA A 395 -9.15 -5.74 6.49
C ALA A 395 -8.94 -4.23 6.70
N LEU A 396 -9.99 -3.52 7.12
CA LEU A 396 -9.93 -2.10 7.47
C LEU A 396 -9.04 -1.88 8.68
N GLY A 397 -9.19 -2.66 9.74
CA GLY A 397 -8.38 -2.58 10.95
C GLY A 397 -6.89 -2.74 10.64
N PHE A 398 -6.52 -3.74 9.85
CA PHE A 398 -5.13 -3.93 9.43
C PHE A 398 -4.58 -2.72 8.65
N ASN A 399 -5.33 -2.21 7.68
CA ASN A 399 -4.89 -1.04 6.89
C ASN A 399 -4.87 0.26 7.73
N ALA A 400 -5.71 0.37 8.75
CA ALA A 400 -5.71 1.50 9.68
C ALA A 400 -4.47 1.52 10.59
N LEU A 401 -3.84 0.37 10.86
CA LEU A 401 -2.64 0.29 11.70
C LEU A 401 -1.52 1.20 11.21
N PHE A 402 -1.34 1.35 9.90
CA PHE A 402 -0.34 2.26 9.34
C PHE A 402 -0.62 3.72 9.74
N GLY A 403 -1.88 4.16 9.69
CA GLY A 403 -2.25 5.51 10.09
C GLY A 403 -2.15 5.75 11.60
N ILE A 404 -2.54 4.76 12.41
CA ILE A 404 -2.51 4.85 13.88
C ILE A 404 -1.06 4.83 14.40
N LEU A 405 -0.27 3.86 13.96
CA LEU A 405 1.08 3.63 14.49
C LEU A 405 2.10 4.61 13.92
N ILE A 406 1.94 5.04 12.66
CA ILE A 406 2.90 5.90 11.97
C ILE A 406 2.33 7.30 11.83
N VAL A 407 1.56 7.56 10.77
CA VAL A 407 0.97 8.86 10.48
C VAL A 407 -0.23 8.69 9.54
N PRO A 408 -1.37 9.37 9.77
CA PRO A 408 -2.60 9.17 9.00
C PRO A 408 -2.60 9.96 7.69
N TYR A 409 -1.47 9.97 6.97
CA TYR A 409 -1.43 10.52 5.61
C TYR A 409 -2.16 9.60 4.64
N SER A 410 -2.79 10.20 3.65
CA SER A 410 -3.51 9.49 2.60
C SER A 410 -2.65 8.46 1.88
N THR A 411 -1.35 8.75 1.70
CA THR A 411 -0.35 7.82 1.17
C THR A 411 -0.34 6.48 1.91
N TYR A 412 -0.37 6.47 3.23
CA TYR A 412 -0.35 5.24 4.03
C TYR A 412 -1.72 4.58 4.16
N LEU A 413 -2.79 5.31 3.87
CA LEU A 413 -4.18 4.87 4.08
C LEU A 413 -4.93 4.58 2.77
N LEU A 414 -4.25 4.53 1.62
CA LEU A 414 -4.89 4.18 0.34
C LEU A 414 -5.60 2.82 0.36
N GLY A 415 -4.98 1.80 0.97
CA GLY A 415 -5.62 0.49 1.14
C GLY A 415 -6.88 0.56 2.02
N PHE A 416 -6.85 1.38 3.07
CA PHE A 416 -8.00 1.63 3.95
C PHE A 416 -9.14 2.32 3.20
N ILE A 417 -8.84 3.38 2.45
CA ILE A 417 -9.78 4.12 1.61
C ILE A 417 -10.43 3.18 0.59
N ALA A 418 -9.64 2.35 -0.10
CA ALA A 418 -10.16 1.39 -1.06
C ALA A 418 -11.12 0.38 -0.41
N PHE A 419 -10.77 -0.20 0.74
CA PHE A 419 -11.67 -1.10 1.47
C PHE A 419 -12.94 -0.40 1.96
N ALA A 420 -12.85 0.84 2.43
CA ALA A 420 -13.99 1.61 2.90
C ALA A 420 -14.96 1.94 1.75
N THR A 421 -14.44 2.32 0.58
CA THR A 421 -15.25 2.50 -0.63
C THR A 421 -15.93 1.19 -1.04
N MET A 422 -15.19 0.07 -1.03
CA MET A 422 -15.77 -1.24 -1.34
C MET A 422 -16.83 -1.68 -0.32
N TYR A 423 -16.64 -1.37 0.97
CA TYR A 423 -17.64 -1.59 2.02
C TYR A 423 -18.94 -0.83 1.72
N GLY A 424 -18.81 0.45 1.34
CA GLY A 424 -19.94 1.28 0.95
C GLY A 424 -20.68 0.69 -0.26
N MET A 425 -19.93 0.32 -1.30
CA MET A 425 -20.49 -0.28 -2.52
C MET A 425 -21.25 -1.59 -2.24
N VAL A 426 -20.68 -2.50 -1.45
CA VAL A 426 -21.34 -3.76 -1.09
C VAL A 426 -22.62 -3.49 -0.29
N SER A 427 -22.62 -2.47 0.57
CA SER A 427 -23.81 -2.10 1.35
C SER A 427 -24.93 -1.54 0.45
N ILE A 428 -24.59 -0.77 -0.58
CA ILE A 428 -25.54 -0.32 -1.61
C ILE A 428 -26.11 -1.52 -2.39
N ASN A 429 -25.28 -2.51 -2.73
CA ASN A 429 -25.74 -3.73 -3.40
C ASN A 429 -26.79 -4.49 -2.57
N TYR A 430 -26.52 -4.70 -1.29
CA TYR A 430 -27.45 -5.39 -0.39
C TYR A 430 -28.80 -4.66 -0.25
N TYR A 431 -28.81 -3.33 -0.33
CA TYR A 431 -30.05 -2.57 -0.39
C TYR A 431 -30.81 -2.82 -1.70
N LEU A 432 -30.12 -2.67 -2.84
CA LEU A 432 -30.77 -2.76 -4.15
C LEU A 432 -31.19 -4.18 -4.53
N GLU A 433 -30.69 -5.23 -3.89
CA GLU A 433 -31.11 -6.61 -4.13
C GLU A 433 -32.33 -7.05 -3.31
N GLN A 434 -32.72 -6.30 -2.27
CA GLN A 434 -33.98 -6.47 -1.54
C GLN A 434 -35.13 -5.73 -2.24
#